data_AF-A0A6P0MCH1-F1
#
_entry.id   AF-A0A6P0MCH1-F1
#
_cell.length_a   1.000
_cell.length_b   1.000
_cell.length_c   1.000
_cell.angle_alpha   90.00
_cell.angle_beta   90.00
_cell.angle_gamma   90.00
#
_symmetry.space_group_name_H-M   'P 1'
#
loop_
_entity.id
_entity.type
_entity.pdbx_description
1 polymer ?
#
loop_
_entity_poly.entity_id
_entity_poly.type
_entity_poly.pdbx_seq_one_letter_code
_entity_poly.pdbx_strand_id
1 'polypeptide(L)'
;LFVNLAMAAHLFGGAVLGFLGPWQLIPRLRRVYPQWHRRLGKLYLVTAVCVSLGGLFFILTKHTVGGLPMDIGFSLYGVLILLCATLTYKNARDQEFDSHRRWALRLFALGISSWLYRVEYSLWALLNGGLVGHNFDTWDGPLDYVMDFFFYIPTLLVCEFYIRRPAFAHKLFILLAPALAIGCLIALFQWWLPMF
;
A
#
# COMPACT_ATOMS: atom_id res chain seq x y z
N LEU A 1 0.97 24.41 11.66
CA LEU A 1 2.32 24.16 11.10
C LEU A 1 2.81 22.74 11.36
N PHE A 2 2.95 22.30 12.63
CA PHE A 2 3.47 20.97 12.97
C PHE A 2 2.67 19.79 12.38
N VAL A 3 1.34 19.81 12.48
CA VAL A 3 0.48 18.74 11.93
C VAL A 3 0.63 18.61 10.41
N ASN A 4 0.73 19.74 9.70
CA ASN A 4 0.91 19.76 8.24
C ASN A 4 2.26 19.18 7.84
N LEU A 5 3.32 19.47 8.60
CA LEU A 5 4.66 18.89 8.39
C LEU A 5 4.65 17.38 8.64
N ALA A 6 4.00 16.92 9.72
CA ALA A 6 3.86 15.50 10.01
C ALA A 6 3.09 14.76 8.92
N MET A 7 2.00 15.33 8.43
CA MET A 7 1.22 14.77 7.33
C MET A 7 2.02 14.75 6.01
N ALA A 8 2.73 15.83 5.69
CA ALA A 8 3.61 15.89 4.52
C ALA A 8 4.71 14.82 4.59
N ALA A 9 5.33 14.62 5.76
CA ALA A 9 6.32 13.58 5.98
C ALA A 9 5.72 12.16 5.84
N HIS A 10 4.50 11.95 6.34
CA HIS A 10 3.78 10.69 6.18
C HIS A 10 3.51 10.37 4.70
N LEU A 11 2.99 11.34 3.94
CA LEU A 11 2.73 11.21 2.50
C LEU A 11 4.02 10.98 1.71
N PHE A 12 5.08 11.72 2.02
CA PHE A 12 6.39 11.52 1.41
C PHE A 12 6.94 10.11 1.69
N GLY A 13 6.81 9.63 2.92
CA GLY A 13 7.17 8.26 3.28
C GLY A 13 6.38 7.23 2.47
N GLY A 14 5.07 7.44 2.27
CA GLY A 14 4.26 6.62 1.37
C GLY A 14 4.79 6.59 -0.06
N ALA A 15 5.17 7.74 -0.63
CA ALA A 15 5.77 7.82 -1.95
C ALA A 15 7.11 7.08 -2.04
N VAL A 16 7.95 7.19 -1.01
CA VAL A 16 9.22 6.44 -0.91
C VAL A 16 8.96 4.93 -0.91
N LEU A 17 7.96 4.44 -0.17
CA LEU A 17 7.59 3.02 -0.17
C LEU A 17 7.09 2.57 -1.55
N GLY A 18 6.19 3.35 -2.17
CA GLY A 18 5.68 3.06 -3.51
C GLY A 18 6.80 2.98 -4.55
N PHE A 19 7.78 3.90 -4.47
CA PHE A 19 8.90 3.93 -5.39
C PHE A 19 9.93 2.82 -5.14
N LEU A 20 10.34 2.58 -3.89
CA LEU A 20 11.40 1.62 -3.55
C LEU A 20 10.93 0.16 -3.59
N GLY A 21 9.64 -0.09 -3.36
CA GLY A 21 9.06 -1.42 -3.25
C GLY A 21 9.34 -2.33 -4.45
N PRO A 22 9.04 -1.90 -5.70
CA PRO A 22 9.26 -2.73 -6.88
C PRO A 22 10.73 -3.16 -7.04
N TRP A 23 11.68 -2.26 -6.75
CA TRP A 23 13.12 -2.57 -6.83
C TRP A 23 13.54 -3.68 -5.86
N GLN A 24 12.88 -3.80 -4.70
CA GLN A 24 13.15 -4.88 -3.75
C GLN A 24 12.72 -6.26 -4.27
N LEU A 25 11.73 -6.30 -5.17
CA LEU A 25 11.16 -7.55 -5.67
C LEU A 25 11.87 -8.09 -6.91
N ILE A 26 12.69 -7.29 -7.61
CA ILE A 26 13.40 -7.72 -8.82
C ILE A 26 14.48 -8.76 -8.47
N PRO A 27 14.34 -10.04 -8.90
CA PRO A 27 15.28 -11.10 -8.51
C PRO A 27 16.71 -10.85 -9.01
N ARG A 28 16.85 -10.24 -10.20
CA ARG A 28 18.14 -9.91 -10.81
C ARG A 28 18.93 -8.90 -9.95
N LEU A 29 18.28 -7.84 -9.48
CA LEU A 29 18.95 -6.83 -8.63
C LEU A 29 19.40 -7.42 -7.30
N ARG A 30 18.58 -8.28 -6.69
CA ARG A 30 18.95 -8.96 -5.44
C ARG A 30 20.15 -9.89 -5.61
N ARG A 31 20.28 -10.58 -6.75
CA ARG A 31 21.39 -11.50 -7.03
C ARG A 31 22.68 -10.76 -7.40
N VAL A 32 22.59 -9.74 -8.26
CA VAL A 32 23.77 -9.02 -8.78
C VAL A 32 24.25 -7.94 -7.81
N TYR A 33 23.33 -7.26 -7.11
CA TYR A 33 23.62 -6.14 -6.22
C TYR A 33 23.07 -6.36 -4.80
N PRO A 34 23.52 -7.39 -4.07
CA PRO A 34 22.97 -7.76 -2.76
C PRO A 34 23.15 -6.66 -1.70
N GLN A 35 24.23 -5.88 -1.76
CA GLN A 35 24.46 -4.76 -0.85
C GLN A 35 23.43 -3.64 -1.05
N TRP A 36 23.07 -3.34 -2.30
CA TRP A 36 22.05 -2.34 -2.64
C TRP A 36 20.66 -2.79 -2.16
N HIS A 37 20.30 -4.06 -2.39
CA HIS A 37 19.08 -4.64 -1.85
C HIS A 37 19.00 -4.46 -0.33
N ARG A 38 20.09 -4.75 0.41
CA ARG A 38 20.12 -4.59 1.88
C ARG A 38 19.98 -3.12 2.32
N ARG A 39 20.68 -2.18 1.68
CA ARG A 39 20.62 -0.75 2.03
C ARG A 39 19.23 -0.17 1.76
N LEU A 40 18.69 -0.40 0.57
CA LEU A 40 17.36 0.05 0.20
C LEU A 40 16.27 -0.67 1.00
N GLY A 41 16.45 -1.96 1.31
CA GLY A 41 15.54 -2.71 2.17
C GLY A 41 15.50 -2.18 3.61
N LYS A 42 16.64 -1.74 4.17
CA LYS A 42 16.67 -1.06 5.47
C LYS A 42 15.92 0.27 5.44
N LEU A 43 16.17 1.09 4.41
CA LEU A 43 15.44 2.34 4.21
C LEU A 43 13.94 2.09 4.10
N TYR A 44 13.54 1.11 3.30
CA TYR A 44 12.14 0.69 3.14
C TYR A 44 11.51 0.29 4.49
N LEU A 45 12.18 -0.56 5.28
CA LEU A 45 11.69 -1.00 6.58
C LEU A 45 11.54 0.16 7.57
N VAL A 46 12.55 1.04 7.66
CA VAL A 46 12.49 2.21 8.56
C VAL A 46 11.36 3.14 8.14
N THR A 47 11.22 3.43 6.85
CA THR A 47 10.12 4.26 6.33
C THR A 47 8.77 3.63 6.64
N ALA A 48 8.60 2.32 6.42
CA ALA A 48 7.35 1.62 6.71
C ALA A 48 6.98 1.74 8.19
N VAL A 49 7.93 1.52 9.10
CA VAL A 49 7.71 1.66 10.54
C VAL A 49 7.36 3.09 10.93
N CYS A 50 8.11 4.09 10.46
CA CYS A 50 7.87 5.49 10.78
C CYS A 50 6.51 5.98 10.28
N VAL A 51 6.15 5.63 9.03
CA VAL A 51 4.86 6.02 8.43
C VAL A 51 3.70 5.35 9.17
N SER A 52 3.79 4.04 9.46
CA SER A 52 2.74 3.33 10.19
C SER A 52 2.57 3.83 11.62
N LEU A 53 3.65 4.02 12.37
CA LEU A 53 3.56 4.58 13.73
C LEU A 53 3.02 6.00 13.71
N GLY A 54 3.45 6.84 12.76
CA GLY A 54 2.94 8.19 12.59
C GLY A 54 1.45 8.22 12.26
N GLY A 55 0.99 7.32 11.39
CA GLY A 55 -0.43 7.17 11.04
C GLY A 55 -1.27 6.70 12.23
N LEU A 56 -0.83 5.66 12.94
CA LEU A 56 -1.50 5.16 14.14
C LEU A 56 -1.59 6.22 15.24
N PHE A 57 -0.50 6.97 15.47
CA PHE A 57 -0.49 8.07 16.43
C PHE A 57 -1.45 9.20 16.01
N PHE A 58 -1.52 9.52 14.71
CA PHE A 58 -2.47 10.49 14.19
C PHE A 58 -3.91 10.03 14.47
N ILE A 59 -4.27 8.79 14.12
CA ILE A 59 -5.61 8.24 14.35
C ILE A 59 -5.95 8.30 15.85
N LEU A 60 -5.03 7.88 16.71
CA LEU A 60 -5.24 7.87 18.15
C LEU A 60 -5.49 9.26 18.75
N THR A 61 -4.88 10.32 18.19
CA THR A 61 -4.90 11.66 18.78
C THR A 61 -5.83 12.66 18.08
N LYS A 62 -6.17 12.38 16.82
CA LYS A 62 -6.93 13.30 15.95
C LYS A 62 -8.17 12.67 15.34
N HIS A 63 -8.28 11.34 15.34
CA HIS A 63 -9.27 10.60 14.58
C HIS A 63 -9.18 10.88 13.07
N THR A 64 -9.76 9.99 12.28
CA THR A 64 -9.93 10.15 10.85
C THR A 64 -11.21 10.89 10.53
N VAL A 65 -11.27 11.46 9.32
CA VAL A 65 -12.45 12.23 8.88
C VAL A 65 -13.69 11.35 8.76
N GLY A 66 -13.56 10.09 8.32
CA GLY A 66 -14.64 9.10 8.20
C GLY A 66 -15.08 8.47 9.53
N GLY A 67 -14.60 9.00 10.66
CA GLY A 67 -14.98 8.56 11.99
C GLY A 67 -14.51 7.14 12.36
N LEU A 68 -15.28 6.48 13.23
CA LEU A 68 -14.86 5.23 13.86
C LEU A 68 -14.59 4.06 12.87
N PRO A 69 -15.41 3.84 11.82
CA PRO A 69 -15.12 2.78 10.85
C PRO A 69 -13.75 2.95 10.16
N MET A 70 -13.46 4.18 9.73
CA MET A 70 -12.19 4.55 9.10
C MET A 70 -11.02 4.45 10.08
N ASP A 71 -11.21 4.88 11.34
CA ASP A 71 -10.22 4.70 12.42
C ASP A 71 -9.84 3.22 12.58
N ILE A 72 -10.82 2.33 12.61
CA ILE A 72 -10.61 0.88 12.76
C ILE A 72 -9.90 0.32 11.52
N GLY A 73 -10.39 0.62 10.31
CA GLY A 73 -9.84 0.11 9.06
C GLY A 73 -8.38 0.52 8.85
N PHE A 74 -8.08 1.79 9.07
CA PHE A 74 -6.73 2.34 8.87
C PHE A 74 -5.79 1.95 10.02
N SER A 75 -6.29 1.78 11.24
CA SER A 75 -5.49 1.25 12.35
C SER A 75 -5.10 -0.20 12.12
N LEU A 76 -6.04 -1.03 11.67
CA LEU A 76 -5.75 -2.43 11.31
C LEU A 76 -4.68 -2.50 10.21
N TYR A 77 -4.84 -1.69 9.16
CA TYR A 77 -3.84 -1.57 8.10
C TYR A 77 -2.45 -1.17 8.63
N GLY A 78 -2.36 -0.15 9.49
CA GLY A 78 -1.11 0.28 10.10
C GLY A 78 -0.44 -0.82 10.94
N VAL A 79 -1.22 -1.55 11.74
CA VAL A 79 -0.73 -2.69 12.53
C VAL A 79 -0.22 -3.82 11.63
N LEU A 80 -0.92 -4.13 10.54
CA LEU A 80 -0.49 -5.15 9.58
C LEU A 80 0.84 -4.80 8.91
N ILE A 81 1.08 -3.52 8.57
CA ILE A 81 2.38 -3.08 8.05
C ILE A 81 3.48 -3.31 9.09
N LEU A 82 3.25 -2.90 10.36
CA LEU A 82 4.24 -3.09 11.42
C LEU A 82 4.56 -4.57 11.65
N LEU A 83 3.54 -5.43 11.64
CA LEU A 83 3.70 -6.87 11.72
C LEU A 83 4.55 -7.40 10.56
N CYS A 84 4.19 -7.05 9.32
CA CYS A 84 4.91 -7.50 8.14
C CYS A 84 6.34 -6.98 8.09
N ALA A 85 6.59 -5.73 8.50
CA ALA A 85 7.92 -5.14 8.56
C ALA A 85 8.79 -5.85 9.61
N THR A 86 8.24 -6.09 10.80
CA THR A 86 8.91 -6.80 11.89
C THR A 86 9.30 -8.21 11.47
N LEU A 87 8.38 -8.95 10.87
CA LEU A 87 8.64 -10.32 10.42
C LEU A 87 9.56 -10.35 9.20
N THR A 88 9.48 -9.38 8.30
CA THR A 88 10.44 -9.25 7.18
C THR A 88 11.86 -9.07 7.71
N TYR A 89 12.06 -8.20 8.69
CA TYR A 89 13.36 -7.94 9.29
C TYR A 89 13.86 -9.15 10.10
N LYS A 90 13.02 -9.69 10.98
CA LYS A 90 13.36 -10.84 11.83
C LYS A 90 13.85 -12.02 10.99
N ASN A 91 13.08 -12.44 9.98
CA ASN A 91 13.45 -13.55 9.12
C ASN A 91 14.71 -13.27 8.27
N ALA A 92 14.96 -12.00 7.90
CA ALA A 92 16.21 -11.65 7.22
C ALA A 92 17.43 -11.79 8.14
N ARG A 93 17.29 -11.37 9.40
CA ARG A 93 18.33 -11.47 10.43
C ARG A 93 18.63 -12.92 10.77
N ASP A 94 17.58 -13.72 10.93
CA ASP A 94 17.65 -15.13 11.29
C ASP A 94 18.02 -16.02 10.08
N GLN A 95 18.33 -15.41 8.92
CA GLN A 95 18.73 -16.07 7.67
C GLN A 95 17.67 -17.01 7.06
N GLU A 96 16.42 -16.93 7.51
CA GLU A 96 15.27 -17.62 6.95
C GLU A 96 14.76 -16.92 5.68
N PHE A 97 15.52 -17.00 4.59
CA PHE A 97 15.27 -16.19 3.39
C PHE A 97 13.94 -16.48 2.69
N ASP A 98 13.42 -17.71 2.78
CA ASP A 98 12.11 -18.03 2.19
C ASP A 98 10.96 -17.43 3.00
N SER A 99 11.02 -17.50 4.33
CA SER A 99 10.09 -16.79 5.21
C SER A 99 10.19 -15.27 5.02
N HIS A 100 11.41 -14.73 4.97
CA HIS A 100 11.65 -13.31 4.67
C HIS A 100 10.96 -12.87 3.37
N ARG A 101 11.11 -13.64 2.27
CA ARG A 101 10.48 -13.32 0.98
C ARG A 101 8.96 -13.24 1.08
N ARG A 102 8.35 -14.20 1.77
CA ARG A 102 6.89 -14.25 1.95
C ARG A 102 6.40 -13.05 2.74
N TRP A 103 7.09 -12.64 3.80
CA TRP A 103 6.75 -11.44 4.57
C TRP A 103 7.04 -10.14 3.82
N ALA A 104 8.14 -10.07 3.07
CA ALA A 104 8.47 -8.93 2.22
C ALA A 104 7.43 -8.69 1.13
N LEU A 105 6.86 -9.76 0.55
CA LEU A 105 5.77 -9.66 -0.42
C LEU A 105 4.49 -9.08 0.22
N ARG A 106 4.13 -9.52 1.43
CA ARG A 106 2.97 -8.96 2.17
C ARG A 106 3.19 -7.50 2.51
N LEU A 107 4.40 -7.16 2.97
CA LEU A 107 4.78 -5.80 3.28
C LEU A 107 4.69 -4.91 2.04
N PHE A 108 5.18 -5.38 0.89
CA PHE A 108 5.05 -4.66 -0.38
C PHE A 108 3.59 -4.50 -0.81
N ALA A 109 2.80 -5.57 -0.73
CA ALA A 109 1.37 -5.56 -1.07
C ALA A 109 0.62 -4.51 -0.25
N LEU A 110 0.82 -4.49 1.07
CA LEU A 110 0.30 -3.44 1.94
C LEU A 110 0.85 -2.05 1.56
N GLY A 111 2.15 -1.93 1.31
CA GLY A 111 2.77 -0.65 0.97
C GLY A 111 2.21 -0.01 -0.30
N ILE A 112 1.93 -0.82 -1.34
CA ILE A 112 1.33 -0.31 -2.59
C ILE A 112 -0.18 -0.04 -2.43
N SER A 113 -0.87 -0.69 -1.48
CA SER A 113 -2.29 -0.49 -1.22
C SER A 113 -2.65 0.97 -0.96
N SER A 114 -1.83 1.74 -0.23
CA SER A 114 -2.10 3.18 -0.02
C SER A 114 -2.18 3.98 -1.32
N TRP A 115 -1.40 3.61 -2.34
CA TRP A 115 -1.52 4.20 -3.66
C TRP A 115 -2.74 3.66 -4.42
N LEU A 116 -3.01 2.34 -4.31
CA LEU A 116 -4.19 1.71 -4.89
C LEU A 116 -5.49 2.32 -4.36
N TYR A 117 -5.58 2.70 -3.09
CA TYR A 117 -6.72 3.43 -2.53
C TYR A 117 -7.12 4.61 -3.42
N ARG A 118 -6.15 5.41 -3.88
CA ARG A 118 -6.40 6.56 -4.77
C ARG A 118 -6.86 6.12 -6.16
N VAL A 119 -6.25 5.07 -6.70
CA VAL A 119 -6.58 4.51 -8.02
C VAL A 119 -7.98 3.89 -8.02
N GLU A 120 -8.37 3.24 -6.93
CA GLU A 120 -9.67 2.59 -6.74
C GLU A 120 -10.80 3.61 -6.71
N TYR A 121 -10.65 4.73 -5.98
CA TYR A 121 -11.61 5.84 -6.05
C TYR A 121 -11.71 6.44 -7.45
N SER A 122 -10.59 6.68 -8.14
CA SER A 122 -10.61 7.19 -9.52
C SER A 122 -11.28 6.21 -10.49
N LEU A 123 -11.03 4.91 -10.34
CA LEU A 123 -11.66 3.89 -11.16
C LEU A 123 -13.16 3.81 -10.89
N TRP A 124 -13.57 3.91 -9.62
CA TRP A 124 -14.99 3.95 -9.25
C TRP A 124 -15.69 5.16 -9.87
N ALA A 125 -15.06 6.35 -9.79
CA ALA A 125 -15.57 7.56 -10.41
C ALA A 125 -15.78 7.39 -11.92
N LEU A 126 -14.78 6.84 -12.61
CA LEU A 126 -14.82 6.61 -14.05
C LEU A 126 -15.94 5.65 -14.45
N LEU A 127 -16.11 4.54 -13.73
CA LEU A 127 -17.08 3.50 -14.08
C LEU A 127 -18.53 3.90 -13.77
N ASN A 128 -18.75 4.76 -12.78
CA ASN A 128 -20.08 5.15 -12.32
C ASN A 128 -20.49 6.57 -12.75
N GLY A 129 -19.65 7.26 -13.51
CA GLY A 129 -19.91 8.65 -13.93
C GLY A 129 -19.81 9.67 -12.78
N GLY A 130 -19.04 9.35 -11.74
CA GLY A 130 -18.87 10.14 -10.53
C GLY A 130 -18.64 9.27 -9.30
N LEU A 131 -18.29 9.89 -8.17
CA LEU A 131 -18.06 9.21 -6.90
C LEU A 131 -19.40 8.87 -6.20
N VAL A 132 -20.22 8.03 -6.84
CA VAL A 132 -21.51 7.59 -6.30
C VAL A 132 -21.29 6.90 -4.96
N GLY A 133 -21.95 7.38 -3.91
CA GLY A 133 -21.84 6.84 -2.55
C GLY A 133 -20.66 7.37 -1.74
N HIS A 134 -19.88 8.33 -2.24
CA HIS A 134 -18.88 9.07 -1.47
C HIS A 134 -19.50 10.32 -0.83
N ASN A 135 -19.09 10.64 0.39
CA ASN A 135 -19.40 11.92 1.03
C ASN A 135 -18.15 12.81 1.08
N PHE A 136 -18.15 13.92 0.34
CA PHE A 136 -16.99 14.81 0.20
C PHE A 136 -16.63 15.56 1.50
N ASP A 137 -17.60 15.78 2.39
CA ASP A 137 -17.37 16.54 3.62
C ASP A 137 -16.91 15.64 4.77
N THR A 138 -17.58 14.49 4.94
CA THR A 138 -17.43 13.64 6.13
C THR A 138 -16.87 12.25 5.86
N TRP A 139 -16.69 11.83 4.60
CA TRP A 139 -16.10 10.52 4.26
C TRP A 139 -16.79 9.32 4.91
N ASP A 140 -18.11 9.41 5.08
CA ASP A 140 -18.97 8.44 5.75
C ASP A 140 -20.05 7.87 4.82
N GLY A 141 -19.83 7.97 3.51
CA GLY A 141 -20.72 7.42 2.50
C GLY A 141 -20.58 5.89 2.37
N PRO A 142 -21.56 5.19 1.76
CA PRO A 142 -21.48 3.74 1.56
C PRO A 142 -20.21 3.27 0.83
N LEU A 143 -19.69 4.07 -0.11
CA LEU A 143 -18.43 3.78 -0.79
C LEU A 143 -17.25 3.86 0.18
N ASP A 144 -17.25 4.87 1.04
CA ASP A 144 -16.14 5.16 1.96
C ASP A 144 -15.95 4.03 2.97
N TYR A 145 -17.05 3.53 3.55
CA TYR A 145 -17.01 2.37 4.44
C TYR A 145 -16.48 1.09 3.79
N VAL A 146 -16.75 0.90 2.50
CA VAL A 146 -16.16 -0.22 1.75
C VAL A 146 -14.66 0.03 1.57
N MET A 147 -14.31 1.23 1.12
CA MET A 147 -12.94 1.62 0.83
C MET A 147 -12.04 1.65 2.06
N ASP A 148 -12.57 1.79 3.28
CA ASP A 148 -11.80 1.71 4.53
C ASP A 148 -11.01 0.39 4.69
N PHE A 149 -11.48 -0.67 4.03
CA PHE A 149 -10.91 -2.01 4.11
C PHE A 149 -10.49 -2.55 2.73
N PHE A 150 -11.22 -2.15 1.68
CA PHE A 150 -11.08 -2.72 0.34
C PHE A 150 -9.71 -2.44 -0.31
N PHE A 151 -9.03 -1.35 0.05
CA PHE A 151 -7.77 -1.02 -0.61
C PHE A 151 -6.60 -1.93 -0.28
N TYR A 152 -6.67 -2.67 0.84
CA TYR A 152 -5.59 -3.56 1.27
C TYR A 152 -5.99 -5.02 1.40
N ILE A 153 -7.25 -5.34 1.67
CA ILE A 153 -7.69 -6.74 1.82
C ILE A 153 -7.57 -7.51 0.50
N PRO A 154 -8.24 -7.12 -0.61
CA PRO A 154 -8.01 -7.66 -1.95
C PRO A 154 -6.54 -7.78 -2.33
N THR A 155 -5.73 -6.72 -2.12
CA THR A 155 -4.30 -6.74 -2.46
C THR A 155 -3.54 -7.79 -1.65
N LEU A 156 -3.83 -7.93 -0.35
CA LEU A 156 -3.30 -8.99 0.48
C LEU A 156 -3.77 -10.38 0.05
N LEU A 157 -5.04 -10.56 -0.30
CA LEU A 157 -5.58 -11.83 -0.79
C LEU A 157 -4.88 -12.27 -2.09
N VAL A 158 -4.65 -11.33 -3.01
CA VAL A 158 -3.87 -11.58 -4.24
C VAL A 158 -2.43 -11.95 -3.90
N CYS A 159 -1.80 -11.25 -2.94
CA CYS A 159 -0.46 -11.58 -2.45
C CYS A 159 -0.40 -13.00 -1.87
N GLU A 160 -1.37 -13.37 -1.04
CA GLU A 160 -1.47 -14.70 -0.44
C GLU A 160 -1.69 -15.79 -1.48
N PHE A 161 -2.54 -15.52 -2.46
CA PHE A 161 -2.75 -16.42 -3.58
C PHE A 161 -1.46 -16.63 -4.38
N TYR A 162 -0.70 -15.55 -4.65
CA TYR A 162 0.59 -15.62 -5.32
C TYR A 162 1.61 -16.46 -4.52
N ILE A 163 1.70 -16.25 -3.21
CA ILE A 163 2.59 -17.00 -2.31
C ILE A 163 2.25 -18.50 -2.31
N ARG A 164 0.96 -18.87 -2.35
CA ARG A 164 0.51 -20.27 -2.33
C ARG A 164 0.54 -20.94 -3.71
N ARG A 165 0.40 -20.18 -4.80
CA ARG A 165 0.24 -20.70 -6.18
C ARG A 165 1.09 -19.90 -7.21
N PRO A 166 2.42 -19.86 -7.07
CA PRO A 166 3.27 -18.92 -7.82
C PRO A 166 3.24 -19.14 -9.34
N ALA A 167 3.21 -20.39 -9.82
CA ALA A 167 3.23 -20.69 -11.26
C ALA A 167 1.95 -20.23 -11.98
N PHE A 168 0.78 -20.36 -11.33
CA PHE A 168 -0.49 -19.91 -11.88
C PHE A 168 -0.61 -18.39 -11.79
N ALA A 169 -0.27 -17.82 -10.64
CA ALA A 169 -0.34 -16.38 -10.43
C ALA A 169 0.60 -15.59 -11.35
N HIS A 170 1.78 -16.14 -11.69
CA HIS A 170 2.69 -15.51 -12.66
C HIS A 170 2.09 -15.44 -14.07
N LYS A 171 1.44 -16.52 -14.54
CA LYS A 171 0.73 -16.53 -15.83
C LYS A 171 -0.40 -15.50 -15.84
N LEU A 172 -1.19 -15.46 -14.77
CA LEU A 172 -2.29 -14.50 -14.63
C LEU A 172 -1.76 -13.05 -14.61
N PHE A 173 -0.66 -12.79 -13.92
CA PHE A 173 -0.03 -11.47 -13.91
C PHE A 173 0.41 -11.02 -15.30
N ILE A 174 1.06 -11.90 -16.08
CA ILE A 174 1.45 -11.58 -17.47
C ILE A 174 0.23 -11.22 -18.33
N LEU A 175 -0.87 -11.96 -18.15
CA LEU A 175 -2.11 -11.74 -18.88
C LEU A 175 -2.81 -10.43 -18.49
N LEU A 176 -2.77 -10.06 -17.20
CA LEU A 176 -3.46 -8.88 -16.67
C LEU A 176 -2.62 -7.60 -16.63
N ALA A 177 -1.29 -7.71 -16.74
CA ALA A 177 -0.37 -6.57 -16.67
C ALA A 177 -0.70 -5.43 -17.64
N PRO A 178 -1.14 -5.67 -18.90
CA PRO A 178 -1.54 -4.59 -19.80
C PRO A 178 -2.76 -3.83 -19.31
N ALA A 179 -3.78 -4.54 -18.82
CA ALA A 179 -5.01 -3.93 -18.29
C ALA A 179 -4.72 -3.11 -17.01
N LEU A 180 -3.84 -3.63 -16.14
CA LEU A 180 -3.37 -2.91 -14.96
C LEU A 180 -2.56 -1.66 -15.34
N ALA A 181 -1.67 -1.75 -16.33
CA ALA A 181 -0.89 -0.59 -16.81
C ALA A 181 -1.79 0.52 -17.37
N ILE A 182 -2.83 0.15 -18.12
CA ILE A 182 -3.83 1.10 -18.64
C ILE A 182 -4.61 1.74 -17.49
N GLY A 183 -5.06 0.96 -16.50
CA GLY A 183 -5.72 1.48 -15.30
C GLY A 183 -4.85 2.46 -14.52
N CYS A 184 -3.56 2.16 -14.35
CA CYS A 184 -2.58 3.05 -13.73
C CYS A 184 -2.41 4.37 -14.50
N LEU A 185 -2.35 4.32 -15.83
CA LEU A 185 -2.22 5.51 -16.68
C LEU A 185 -3.46 6.40 -16.62
N ILE A 186 -4.65 5.79 -16.59
CA ILE A 186 -5.92 6.52 -16.45
C ILE A 186 -6.02 7.20 -15.09
N ALA A 187 -5.64 6.50 -14.01
CA ALA A 187 -5.62 7.08 -12.67
C ALA A 187 -4.60 8.24 -12.55
N LEU A 188 -3.42 8.09 -13.15
CA LEU A 188 -2.41 9.17 -13.21
C LEU A 188 -2.90 10.38 -14.02
N PHE A 189 -3.67 10.16 -15.10
CA PHE A 189 -4.24 11.20 -15.94
C PHE A 189 -5.41 11.93 -15.26
N GLN A 190 -6.28 11.20 -14.54
CA GLN A 190 -7.36 11.78 -13.75
C GLN A 190 -6.88 12.65 -12.59
N TRP A 191 -5.69 12.37 -12.04
CA TRP A 191 -5.03 13.21 -11.05
C TRP A 191 -4.46 14.52 -11.62
N TRP A 192 -4.32 14.62 -12.94
CA TRP A 192 -3.87 15.83 -13.63
C TRP A 192 -5.01 16.76 -14.02
N LEU A 193 -6.23 16.22 -14.15
CA LEU A 193 -7.44 17.01 -14.33
C LEU A 193 -8.00 17.32 -12.95
N PRO A 194 -8.15 18.61 -12.58
CA PRO A 194 -8.91 18.92 -11.39
C PRO A 194 -10.29 18.27 -11.55
N MET A 195 -10.70 17.44 -10.60
CA MET A 195 -12.11 17.05 -10.49
C MET A 195 -12.87 18.28 -9.98
N PHE A 196 -13.09 19.22 -10.89
CA PHE A 196 -13.95 20.40 -10.78
C PHE A 196 -14.68 20.57 -12.12
#